data_AF-A0A2E9GWF6-F1
#
_entry.id   AF-A0A2E9GWF6-F1
#
_cell.length_a   1.000
_cell.length_b   1.000
_cell.length_c   1.000
_cell.angle_alpha   90.00
_cell.angle_beta   90.00
_cell.angle_gamma   90.00
#
_symmetry.space_group_name_H-M   'P 1'
#
loop_
_entity.id
_entity.type
_entity.pdbx_description
1 polymer ?
#
loop_
_entity_poly.entity_id
_entity_poly.type
_entity_poly.pdbx_seq_one_letter_code
_entity_poly.pdbx_strand_id
1 'polypeptide(L)'
;MIRAYLALAALVLCAGCGAAKNVVERGFSGPERTVASVMAIDGYLDTRLDDGKAAVRTFLPANPTCREVAKLGATVHFKTAGPYGTLYRGEQSCAAAGIGSLAWWRSKLPRPNTSSPVPSAMASYRTVYEGELVVFLRGDFPLTGLLGFTAMGDGIAVVPNSALCRRPIDRGSSTIEYFYGGRNVLTLSSSDGRCEIEALLRPLTESDVGA
;
A
#
# COMPACT_ATOMS: atom_id res chain seq x y z
N MET A 1 53.80 -67.34 -7.19
CA MET A 1 54.78 -66.32 -6.72
C MET A 1 55.02 -65.34 -7.86
N ILE A 2 55.05 -64.02 -7.55
CA ILE A 2 55.45 -62.87 -8.40
C ILE A 2 54.39 -62.50 -9.48
N ARG A 3 53.45 -61.56 -9.27
CA ARG A 3 53.53 -60.07 -9.19
C ARG A 3 54.28 -59.39 -10.34
N ALA A 4 53.54 -58.83 -11.30
CA ALA A 4 53.60 -57.41 -11.71
C ALA A 4 52.93 -57.26 -13.10
N TYR A 5 51.96 -56.36 -13.24
CA TYR A 5 51.87 -55.42 -14.37
C TYR A 5 51.03 -54.21 -13.92
N LEU A 6 51.70 -53.07 -13.86
CA LEU A 6 51.07 -51.74 -13.86
C LEU A 6 50.41 -51.51 -15.22
N ALA A 7 49.19 -50.97 -15.22
CA ALA A 7 48.72 -50.14 -16.33
C ALA A 7 47.77 -49.06 -15.81
N LEU A 8 48.05 -47.85 -16.28
CA LEU A 8 47.51 -46.55 -15.92
C LEU A 8 46.21 -46.26 -16.70
N ALA A 9 45.41 -45.34 -16.15
CA ALA A 9 44.48 -44.40 -16.80
C ALA A 9 43.09 -44.90 -17.29
N ALA A 10 42.03 -44.31 -16.73
CA ALA A 10 41.29 -43.19 -17.35
C ALA A 10 40.14 -42.72 -16.44
N LEU A 11 40.07 -41.40 -16.21
CA LEU A 11 38.90 -40.71 -15.68
C LEU A 11 37.70 -40.89 -16.63
N VAL A 12 36.53 -41.21 -16.08
CA VAL A 12 35.25 -40.77 -16.66
C VAL A 12 34.44 -40.14 -15.53
N LEU A 13 34.39 -38.80 -15.56
CA LEU A 13 33.37 -38.02 -14.89
C LEU A 13 32.02 -38.35 -15.53
N CYS A 14 31.20 -39.16 -14.87
CA CYS A 14 29.77 -39.09 -15.11
C CYS A 14 29.24 -37.87 -14.38
N ALA A 15 29.21 -36.76 -15.11
CA ALA A 15 28.35 -35.63 -14.83
C ALA A 15 26.90 -36.15 -14.72
N GLY A 16 26.47 -36.41 -13.49
CA GLY A 16 25.06 -36.53 -13.15
C GLY A 16 24.42 -35.17 -13.38
N CYS A 17 24.00 -34.94 -14.62
CA CYS A 17 23.15 -33.83 -15.02
C CYS A 17 21.77 -34.08 -14.40
N GLY A 18 21.68 -33.89 -13.08
CA GLY A 18 20.42 -33.65 -12.42
C GLY A 18 19.91 -32.35 -12.98
N ALA A 19 19.04 -32.45 -13.98
CA ALA A 19 18.20 -31.35 -14.41
C ALA A 19 17.36 -30.94 -13.20
N ALA A 20 17.93 -30.08 -12.36
CA ALA A 20 17.19 -29.24 -11.46
C ALA A 20 16.21 -28.52 -12.38
N LYS A 21 14.93 -28.91 -12.28
CA LYS A 21 13.85 -28.06 -12.72
C LYS A 21 14.05 -26.77 -11.95
N ASN A 22 14.71 -25.81 -12.56
CA ASN A 22 14.61 -24.41 -12.21
C ASN A 22 13.16 -24.04 -12.55
N VAL A 23 12.23 -24.48 -11.70
CA VAL A 23 11.02 -23.70 -11.48
C VAL A 23 11.59 -22.38 -11.01
N VAL A 24 11.61 -21.41 -11.92
CA VAL A 24 11.78 -20.01 -11.54
C VAL A 24 10.51 -19.71 -10.77
N GLU A 25 10.47 -20.09 -9.50
CA GLU A 25 9.66 -19.39 -8.52
C GLU A 25 10.16 -17.96 -8.66
N ARG A 26 9.37 -17.10 -9.30
CA ARG A 26 9.56 -15.66 -9.25
C ARG A 26 9.41 -15.30 -7.78
N GLY A 27 10.49 -15.46 -7.01
CA GLY A 27 10.48 -15.44 -5.57
C GLY A 27 9.83 -14.15 -5.11
N PHE A 28 8.63 -14.26 -4.57
CA PHE A 28 8.00 -13.14 -3.88
C PHE A 28 8.76 -12.96 -2.57
N SER A 29 9.79 -12.11 -2.56
CA SER A 29 10.45 -11.72 -1.31
C SER A 29 9.53 -10.76 -0.54
N GLY A 30 8.76 -11.31 0.39
CA GLY A 30 7.87 -10.58 1.26
C GLY A 30 6.94 -11.54 2.01
N PRO A 31 6.49 -11.19 3.24
CA PRO A 31 5.57 -12.05 3.97
C PRO A 31 4.25 -12.16 3.19
N GLU A 32 3.74 -13.38 3.11
CA GLU A 32 2.36 -13.62 2.71
C GLU A 32 1.41 -12.92 3.68
N ARG A 33 0.30 -12.40 3.13
CA ARG A 33 -0.76 -11.77 3.89
C ARG A 33 -2.09 -12.39 3.49
N THR A 34 -2.99 -12.56 4.44
CA THR A 34 -4.38 -12.92 4.20
C THR A 34 -5.20 -11.66 3.98
N VAL A 35 -6.06 -11.66 2.97
CA VAL A 35 -7.08 -10.64 2.77
C VAL A 35 -8.15 -10.81 3.85
N ALA A 36 -8.12 -9.97 4.88
CA ALA A 36 -8.97 -10.06 6.06
C ALA A 36 -10.33 -9.36 5.89
N SER A 37 -10.37 -8.28 5.10
CA SER A 37 -11.63 -7.59 4.75
C SER A 37 -11.50 -6.86 3.42
N VAL A 38 -12.62 -6.75 2.70
CA VAL A 38 -12.72 -6.06 1.41
C VAL A 38 -14.06 -5.34 1.36
N MET A 39 -14.04 -4.05 1.08
CA MET A 39 -15.24 -3.24 0.92
C MET A 39 -15.13 -2.40 -0.35
N ALA A 40 -16.12 -2.49 -1.23
CA ALA A 40 -16.17 -1.65 -2.43
C ALA A 40 -16.75 -0.27 -2.08
N ILE A 41 -16.02 0.80 -2.44
CA ILE A 41 -16.40 2.19 -2.14
C ILE A 41 -15.95 3.07 -3.31
N ASP A 42 -16.90 3.70 -4.00
CA ASP A 42 -16.63 4.69 -5.06
C ASP A 42 -15.58 4.26 -6.12
N GLY A 43 -15.68 3.03 -6.61
CA GLY A 43 -14.72 2.49 -7.59
C GLY A 43 -13.41 1.95 -7.01
N TYR A 44 -13.21 2.01 -5.69
CA TYR A 44 -12.08 1.40 -4.98
C TYR A 44 -12.50 0.16 -4.18
N LEU A 45 -11.52 -0.69 -3.87
CA LEU A 45 -11.62 -1.78 -2.88
C LEU A 45 -10.77 -1.41 -1.66
N ASP A 46 -11.43 -1.00 -0.59
CA ASP A 46 -10.80 -0.84 0.73
C ASP A 46 -10.47 -2.23 1.28
N THR A 47 -9.19 -2.56 1.27
CA THR A 47 -8.67 -3.91 1.49
C THR A 47 -7.77 -3.93 2.72
N ARG A 48 -8.09 -4.79 3.69
CA ARG A 48 -7.24 -5.05 4.86
C ARG A 48 -6.49 -6.36 4.67
N LEU A 49 -5.17 -6.30 4.84
CA LEU A 49 -4.24 -7.41 4.74
C LEU A 49 -3.65 -7.70 6.12
N ASP A 50 -3.63 -8.96 6.52
CA ASP A 50 -3.10 -9.40 7.82
C ASP A 50 -2.03 -10.48 7.65
N ASP A 51 -0.97 -10.42 8.44
CA ASP A 51 0.09 -11.45 8.52
C ASP A 51 0.19 -12.09 9.92
N GLY A 52 -0.80 -11.85 10.78
CA GLY A 52 -0.83 -12.27 12.18
C GLY A 52 0.01 -11.39 13.12
N LYS A 53 0.81 -10.46 12.58
CA LYS A 53 1.65 -9.54 13.37
C LYS A 53 1.27 -8.08 13.16
N ALA A 54 0.85 -7.73 11.96
CA ALA A 54 0.49 -6.37 11.56
C ALA A 54 -0.60 -6.39 10.49
N ALA A 55 -1.60 -5.54 10.68
CA ALA A 55 -2.60 -5.27 9.67
C ALA A 55 -2.24 -4.04 8.83
N VAL A 56 -2.34 -4.18 7.51
CA VAL A 56 -2.12 -3.11 6.53
C VAL A 56 -3.41 -2.87 5.77
N ARG A 57 -3.87 -1.63 5.72
CA ARG A 57 -4.98 -1.20 4.87
C ARG A 57 -4.40 -0.62 3.57
N THR A 58 -4.99 -0.99 2.44
CA THR A 58 -4.64 -0.50 1.10
C THR A 58 -5.89 -0.40 0.25
N PHE A 59 -5.82 0.36 -0.84
CA PHE A 59 -6.94 0.60 -1.74
C PHE A 59 -6.56 0.17 -3.14
N LEU A 60 -7.39 -0.68 -3.73
CA LEU A 60 -7.21 -1.18 -5.09
C LEU A 60 -8.28 -0.60 -6.00
N PRO A 61 -8.04 -0.47 -7.31
CA PRO A 61 -9.12 -0.31 -8.26
C PRO A 61 -10.16 -1.44 -8.14
N ALA A 62 -11.45 -1.13 -8.27
CA ALA A 62 -12.52 -2.12 -8.16
C ALA A 62 -12.86 -2.80 -9.50
N ASN A 63 -11.82 -3.09 -10.29
CA ASN A 63 -11.93 -3.79 -11.57
C ASN A 63 -11.90 -5.33 -11.40
N PRO A 64 -12.32 -6.11 -12.41
CA PRO A 64 -12.34 -7.57 -12.35
C PRO A 64 -11.03 -8.20 -11.85
N THR A 65 -9.88 -7.77 -12.38
CA THR A 65 -8.58 -8.33 -11.99
C THR A 65 -8.27 -8.12 -10.51
N CYS A 66 -8.46 -6.90 -10.01
CA CYS A 66 -8.22 -6.56 -8.61
C CYS A 66 -9.21 -7.21 -7.64
N ARG A 67 -10.46 -7.43 -8.06
CA ARG A 67 -11.46 -8.18 -7.27
C ARG A 67 -11.05 -9.64 -7.09
N GLU A 68 -10.48 -10.26 -8.13
CA GLU A 68 -9.98 -11.63 -8.03
C GLU A 68 -8.72 -11.74 -7.15
N VAL A 69 -7.79 -10.79 -7.28
CA VAL A 69 -6.59 -10.75 -6.43
C VAL A 69 -6.96 -10.54 -4.97
N ALA A 70 -7.87 -9.60 -4.68
CA ALA A 70 -8.28 -9.22 -3.34
C ALA A 70 -9.52 -9.98 -2.85
N LYS A 71 -9.71 -11.24 -3.26
CA LYS A 71 -10.82 -12.05 -2.75
C LYS A 71 -10.68 -12.24 -1.23
N LEU A 72 -11.77 -12.09 -0.48
CA LEU A 72 -11.78 -12.32 0.97
C LEU A 72 -11.20 -13.70 1.31
N GLY A 73 -10.30 -13.75 2.29
CA GLY A 73 -9.61 -14.96 2.73
C GLY A 73 -8.46 -15.43 1.81
N ALA A 74 -8.21 -14.75 0.68
CA ALA A 74 -7.11 -15.11 -0.20
C ALA A 74 -5.75 -14.80 0.47
N THR A 75 -4.78 -15.69 0.25
CA THR A 75 -3.38 -15.42 0.53
C THR A 75 -2.76 -14.67 -0.64
N VAL A 76 -2.14 -13.53 -0.36
CA VAL A 76 -1.51 -12.65 -1.34
C VAL A 76 -0.11 -12.27 -0.89
N HIS A 77 0.79 -12.01 -1.84
CA HIS A 77 2.04 -11.32 -1.56
C HIS A 77 1.85 -9.82 -1.75
N PHE A 78 2.12 -9.04 -0.71
CA PHE A 78 2.09 -7.59 -0.77
C PHE A 78 3.52 -7.05 -0.90
N LYS A 79 3.86 -6.51 -2.07
CA LYS A 79 5.14 -5.84 -2.30
C LYS A 79 4.95 -4.34 -2.24
N THR A 80 5.68 -3.66 -1.36
CA THR A 80 5.71 -2.19 -1.26
C THR A 80 6.59 -1.55 -2.35
N ALA A 81 6.70 -2.18 -3.53
CA ALA A 81 7.43 -1.61 -4.65
C ALA A 81 6.59 -0.48 -5.26
N GLY A 82 7.18 0.72 -5.40
CA GLY A 82 6.46 1.92 -5.83
C GLY A 82 5.69 2.61 -4.70
N PRO A 83 4.94 3.68 -5.01
CA PRO A 83 4.39 4.60 -3.99
C PRO A 83 3.23 4.01 -3.17
N TYR A 84 2.54 2.98 -3.69
CA TYR A 84 1.33 2.41 -3.05
C TYR A 84 1.41 0.90 -2.79
N GLY A 85 2.37 0.22 -3.44
CA GLY A 85 2.52 -1.23 -3.43
C GLY A 85 1.63 -1.96 -4.44
N THR A 86 1.85 -3.27 -4.54
CA THR A 86 1.18 -4.18 -5.47
C THR A 86 0.87 -5.50 -4.77
N LEU A 87 -0.35 -6.01 -4.99
CA LEU A 87 -0.77 -7.33 -4.52
C LEU A 87 -0.58 -8.35 -5.64
N TYR A 88 -0.11 -9.53 -5.28
CA TYR A 88 0.07 -10.65 -6.20
C TYR A 88 -0.60 -11.90 -5.67
N ARG A 89 -1.28 -12.62 -6.56
CA ARG A 89 -1.94 -13.90 -6.30
C ARG A 89 -1.73 -14.83 -7.50
N GLY A 90 -0.84 -15.80 -7.36
CA GLY A 90 -0.39 -16.60 -8.50
C GLY A 90 0.23 -15.70 -9.58
N GLU A 91 -0.25 -15.83 -10.81
CA GLU A 91 0.19 -15.00 -11.95
C GLU A 91 -0.54 -13.66 -12.06
N GLN A 92 -1.59 -13.43 -11.24
CA GLN A 92 -2.34 -12.18 -11.26
C GLN A 92 -1.69 -11.14 -10.33
N SER A 93 -1.76 -9.87 -10.74
CA SER A 93 -1.31 -8.75 -9.93
C SER A 93 -2.28 -7.59 -10.01
N CYS A 94 -2.38 -6.84 -8.92
CA CYS A 94 -3.18 -5.62 -8.84
C CYS A 94 -2.35 -4.54 -8.15
N ALA A 95 -2.05 -3.47 -8.88
CA ALA A 95 -1.38 -2.30 -8.33
C ALA A 95 -2.36 -1.53 -7.43
N ALA A 96 -1.91 -1.15 -6.24
CA ALA A 96 -2.72 -0.32 -5.36
C ALA A 96 -2.89 1.08 -5.95
N ALA A 97 -4.07 1.65 -5.75
CA ALA A 97 -4.38 3.04 -6.04
C ALA A 97 -4.26 3.93 -4.78
N GLY A 98 -3.92 3.36 -3.62
CA GLY A 98 -3.74 4.16 -2.41
C GLY A 98 -3.18 3.39 -1.22
N ILE A 99 -2.78 4.17 -0.23
CA ILE A 99 -2.24 3.72 1.04
C ILE A 99 -3.23 4.00 2.16
N GLY A 100 -3.55 2.99 2.95
CA GLY A 100 -4.19 3.14 4.26
C GLY A 100 -3.19 2.87 5.37
N SER A 101 -3.66 2.82 6.62
CA SER A 101 -2.81 2.58 7.79
C SER A 101 -1.57 3.50 7.80
N LEU A 102 -1.79 4.81 7.67
CA LEU A 102 -0.69 5.77 7.42
C LEU A 102 0.43 5.69 8.45
N ALA A 103 0.13 5.31 9.71
CA ALA A 103 1.14 5.11 10.74
C ALA A 103 2.13 3.99 10.40
N TRP A 104 1.67 2.91 9.75
CA TRP A 104 2.51 1.82 9.27
C TRP A 104 3.45 2.32 8.16
N TRP A 105 2.94 3.06 7.18
CA TRP A 105 3.76 3.64 6.10
C TRP A 105 4.80 4.61 6.64
N ARG A 106 4.40 5.53 7.53
CA ARG A 106 5.32 6.43 8.22
C ARG A 106 6.43 5.67 8.95
N SER A 107 6.13 4.52 9.57
CA SER A 107 7.12 3.74 10.31
C SER A 107 8.21 3.11 9.44
N LYS A 108 7.98 3.02 8.12
CA LYS A 108 8.96 2.53 7.14
C LYS A 108 9.96 3.61 6.71
N LEU A 109 9.70 4.86 7.07
CA LEU A 109 10.53 6.00 6.68
C LEU A 109 11.46 6.41 7.84
N PRO A 110 12.65 6.96 7.53
CA PRO A 110 13.51 7.53 8.56
C PRO A 110 12.76 8.60 9.36
N ARG A 111 12.83 8.51 10.70
CA ARG A 111 12.28 9.56 11.55
C ARG A 111 13.31 10.67 11.71
N PRO A 112 13.00 11.92 11.35
CA PRO A 112 13.89 13.03 11.67
C PRO A 112 13.95 13.20 13.18
N ASN A 113 15.17 13.38 13.69
CA ASN A 113 15.42 13.58 15.11
C ASN A 113 15.33 15.07 15.44
N THR A 114 14.12 15.63 15.45
CA THR A 114 13.92 17.08 15.63
C THR A 114 12.83 17.38 16.65
N SER A 115 13.09 18.35 17.52
CA SER A 115 12.09 19.02 18.37
C SER A 115 11.30 20.11 17.63
N SER A 116 11.42 20.17 16.29
CA SER A 116 10.80 21.17 15.43
C SER A 116 9.27 21.19 15.54
N PRO A 117 8.63 22.34 15.25
CA PRO A 117 7.17 22.45 15.21
C PRO A 117 6.57 21.42 14.24
N VAL A 118 5.34 20.97 14.55
CA VAL A 118 4.56 20.07 13.68
C VAL A 118 4.48 20.69 12.28
N PRO A 119 5.04 20.05 11.23
CA PRO A 119 4.93 20.56 9.88
C PRO A 119 3.48 20.77 9.49
N SER A 120 3.18 21.95 8.95
CA SER A 120 1.83 22.32 8.54
C SER A 120 1.84 23.10 7.23
N ALA A 121 0.76 22.96 6.46
CA ALA A 121 0.56 23.64 5.19
C ALA A 121 -0.95 23.79 4.91
N MET A 122 -1.34 24.58 3.92
CA MET A 122 -2.75 24.70 3.52
C MET A 122 -3.09 23.61 2.50
N ALA A 123 -4.09 22.79 2.79
CA ALA A 123 -4.69 21.86 1.83
C ALA A 123 -5.96 22.47 1.22
N SER A 124 -6.22 22.15 -0.05
CA SER A 124 -7.41 22.61 -0.78
C SER A 124 -8.03 21.43 -1.52
N TYR A 125 -9.34 21.27 -1.40
CA TYR A 125 -10.02 20.05 -1.82
C TYR A 125 -11.52 20.26 -2.03
N ARG A 126 -12.14 19.30 -2.70
CA ARG A 126 -13.60 19.18 -2.82
C ARG A 126 -14.03 17.77 -2.44
N THR A 127 -15.23 17.64 -1.88
CA THR A 127 -15.86 16.34 -1.71
C THR A 127 -16.16 15.74 -3.08
N VAL A 128 -15.70 14.51 -3.31
CA VAL A 128 -15.99 13.73 -4.54
C VAL A 128 -16.85 12.50 -4.25
N TYR A 129 -16.87 12.04 -3.00
CA TYR A 129 -17.76 11.00 -2.53
C TYR A 129 -18.07 11.22 -1.04
N GLU A 130 -19.32 10.98 -0.65
CA GLU A 130 -19.79 11.05 0.74
C GLU A 130 -20.63 9.81 1.02
N GLY A 131 -20.11 8.91 1.86
CA GLY A 131 -20.80 7.70 2.31
C GLY A 131 -21.03 7.71 3.81
N GLU A 132 -21.68 6.68 4.34
CA GLU A 132 -22.04 6.61 5.77
C GLU A 132 -20.82 6.61 6.70
N LEU A 133 -19.73 5.95 6.32
CA LEU A 133 -18.54 5.79 7.17
C LEU A 133 -17.41 6.76 6.82
N VAL A 134 -17.28 7.13 5.55
CA VAL A 134 -16.13 7.89 5.04
C VAL A 134 -16.53 8.90 3.98
N VAL A 135 -15.72 9.94 3.85
CA VAL A 135 -15.80 10.97 2.80
C VAL A 135 -14.49 11.00 2.05
N PHE A 136 -14.55 11.13 0.72
CA PHE A 136 -13.39 11.29 -0.14
C PHE A 136 -13.25 12.75 -0.53
N LEU A 137 -12.11 13.33 -0.20
CA LEU A 137 -11.76 14.72 -0.48
C LEU A 137 -10.67 14.74 -1.55
N ARG A 138 -10.97 15.23 -2.76
CA ARG A 138 -10.00 15.32 -3.86
C ARG A 138 -9.41 16.72 -3.97
N GLY A 139 -8.09 16.82 -4.08
CA GLY A 139 -7.39 18.08 -4.33
C GLY A 139 -5.91 18.02 -3.97
N ASP A 140 -5.37 19.17 -3.58
CA ASP A 140 -3.99 19.31 -3.16
C ASP A 140 -3.85 19.11 -1.64
N PHE A 141 -3.02 18.12 -1.28
CA PHE A 141 -2.68 17.78 0.09
C PHE A 141 -1.17 17.89 0.25
N PRO A 142 -0.63 19.08 0.56
CA PRO A 142 0.79 19.21 0.82
C PRO A 142 1.21 18.32 2.01
N LEU A 143 2.51 18.04 2.11
CA LEU A 143 3.10 17.17 3.12
C LEU A 143 2.82 15.66 2.95
N THR A 144 1.91 15.21 2.07
CA THR A 144 1.74 13.77 1.82
C THR A 144 2.99 13.12 1.24
N GLY A 145 3.84 13.89 0.54
CA GLY A 145 5.15 13.44 0.07
C GLY A 145 6.10 13.02 1.21
N LEU A 146 5.89 13.51 2.44
CA LEU A 146 6.63 13.03 3.62
C LEU A 146 6.30 11.58 4.00
N LEU A 147 5.22 11.01 3.42
CA LEU A 147 4.87 9.59 3.51
C LEU A 147 5.31 8.78 2.29
N GLY A 148 6.03 9.38 1.34
CA GLY A 148 6.32 8.77 0.05
C GLY A 148 5.08 8.65 -0.85
N PHE A 149 3.96 9.29 -0.49
CA PHE A 149 2.75 9.31 -1.30
C PHE A 149 2.87 10.35 -2.41
N THR A 150 2.76 9.90 -3.67
CA THR A 150 3.05 10.72 -4.87
C THR A 150 1.82 10.90 -5.76
N ALA A 151 0.89 11.78 -5.38
CA ALA A 151 -0.26 12.14 -6.22
C ALA A 151 -0.10 13.50 -6.96
N MET A 152 1.08 14.11 -6.93
CA MET A 152 1.42 15.32 -7.72
C MET A 152 0.39 16.46 -7.64
N GLY A 153 -0.18 16.72 -6.46
CA GLY A 153 -1.16 17.80 -6.24
C GLY A 153 -2.61 17.48 -6.60
N ASP A 154 -2.91 16.24 -7.01
CA ASP A 154 -4.27 15.76 -7.25
C ASP A 154 -4.47 14.40 -6.55
N GLY A 155 -4.51 14.46 -5.22
CA GLY A 155 -4.75 13.29 -4.36
C GLY A 155 -6.18 13.24 -3.86
N ILE A 156 -6.55 12.09 -3.28
CA ILE A 156 -7.79 11.89 -2.56
C ILE A 156 -7.44 11.52 -1.12
N ALA A 157 -7.86 12.34 -0.16
CA ALA A 157 -7.84 11.99 1.26
C ALA A 157 -9.14 11.30 1.63
N VAL A 158 -9.03 10.14 2.30
CA VAL A 158 -10.16 9.46 2.92
C VAL A 158 -10.23 9.88 4.38
N VAL A 159 -11.37 10.43 4.78
CA VAL A 159 -11.61 10.89 6.14
C VAL A 159 -12.89 10.27 6.71
N PRO A 160 -13.02 10.13 8.05
CA PRO A 160 -14.25 9.66 8.66
C PRO A 160 -15.44 10.59 8.36
N ASN A 161 -16.60 10.03 8.03
CA ASN A 161 -17.84 10.80 8.04
C ASN A 161 -18.36 10.93 9.48
N SER A 162 -17.77 11.87 10.22
CA SER A 162 -18.09 12.08 11.64
C SER A 162 -18.27 13.56 11.96
N ALA A 163 -18.93 13.85 13.09
CA ALA A 163 -19.14 15.23 13.54
C ALA A 163 -17.82 16.01 13.71
N LEU A 164 -16.73 15.34 14.13
CA LEU A 164 -15.40 15.95 14.27
C LEU A 164 -14.80 16.40 12.92
N CYS A 165 -15.15 15.68 11.85
CA CYS A 165 -14.66 15.92 10.50
C CYS A 165 -15.52 16.88 9.69
N ARG A 166 -16.78 17.13 10.11
CA ARG A 166 -17.74 17.91 9.33
C ARG A 166 -17.24 19.31 8.97
N ARG A 167 -16.63 20.01 9.94
CA ARG A 167 -16.11 21.37 9.73
C ARG A 167 -14.99 21.44 8.69
N PRO A 168 -13.92 20.62 8.77
CA PRO A 168 -12.95 20.51 7.68
C PRO A 168 -13.59 20.16 6.33
N ILE A 169 -14.45 19.13 6.29
CA ILE A 169 -15.11 18.67 5.05
C ILE A 169 -15.85 19.82 4.35
N ASP A 170 -16.68 20.57 5.08
CA ASP A 170 -17.53 21.63 4.51
C ASP A 170 -16.76 22.85 3.98
N ARG A 171 -15.55 23.10 4.49
CA ARG A 171 -14.76 24.29 4.12
C ARG A 171 -14.08 24.17 2.75
N GLY A 172 -13.80 22.95 2.28
CA GLY A 172 -13.00 22.72 1.07
C GLY A 172 -11.53 23.20 1.17
N SER A 173 -11.11 23.68 2.33
CA SER A 173 -9.72 24.01 2.63
C SER A 173 -9.47 23.93 4.13
N SER A 174 -8.27 23.50 4.52
CA SER A 174 -7.88 23.35 5.93
C SER A 174 -6.37 23.32 6.06
N THR A 175 -5.86 23.64 7.25
CA THR A 175 -4.45 23.39 7.56
C THR A 175 -4.25 21.89 7.67
N ILE A 176 -3.40 21.30 6.84
CA ILE A 176 -2.94 19.92 7.02
C ILE A 176 -1.70 19.92 7.91
N GLU A 177 -1.70 19.06 8.93
CA GLU A 177 -0.61 18.87 9.87
C GLU A 177 -0.02 17.46 9.72
N TYR A 178 1.30 17.34 9.72
CA TYR A 178 2.00 16.06 9.66
C TYR A 178 2.67 15.73 11.01
N PHE A 179 2.27 14.63 11.63
CA PHE A 179 2.85 14.18 12.89
C PHE A 179 3.94 13.14 12.63
N TYR A 180 5.13 13.30 13.22
CA TYR A 180 6.22 12.32 13.11
C TYR A 180 6.02 11.09 14.04
N GLY A 181 5.17 11.21 15.06
CA GLY A 181 4.85 10.17 16.04
C GLY A 181 3.37 10.07 16.39
N GLY A 182 2.99 9.16 17.28
CA GLY A 182 1.59 8.93 17.68
C GLY A 182 0.81 8.06 16.70
N ARG A 183 -0.50 7.91 16.88
CA ARG A 183 -1.35 7.16 15.94
C ARG A 183 -1.70 7.99 14.70
N ASN A 184 -2.00 9.26 14.92
CA ASN A 184 -2.38 10.19 13.87
C ASN A 184 -1.14 10.55 13.05
N VAL A 185 -1.31 10.64 11.74
CA VAL A 185 -0.21 10.94 10.82
C VAL A 185 -0.46 12.23 10.08
N LEU A 186 -1.62 12.35 9.46
CA LEU A 186 -2.08 13.57 8.80
C LEU A 186 -3.42 13.98 9.41
N THR A 187 -3.58 15.26 9.69
CA THR A 187 -4.82 15.81 10.22
C THR A 187 -5.17 17.09 9.50
N LEU A 188 -6.41 17.19 9.02
CA LEU A 188 -7.01 18.43 8.55
C LEU A 188 -7.55 19.17 9.77
N SER A 189 -6.94 20.31 10.07
CA SER A 189 -7.26 21.18 11.18
C SER A 189 -7.92 22.45 10.68
N SER A 190 -8.99 22.83 11.36
CA SER A 190 -9.71 24.10 11.22
C SER A 190 -9.88 24.72 12.60
N SER A 191 -10.36 25.96 12.67
CA SER A 191 -10.61 26.69 13.93
C SER A 191 -11.45 25.91 14.94
N ASP A 192 -12.30 25.00 14.47
CA ASP A 192 -13.39 24.37 15.21
C ASP A 192 -13.58 22.89 14.85
N GLY A 193 -12.55 22.24 14.30
CA GLY A 193 -12.59 20.82 13.98
C GLY A 193 -11.25 20.26 13.55
N ARG A 194 -11.00 19.01 13.95
CA ARG A 194 -9.81 18.23 13.57
C ARG A 194 -10.27 16.92 12.97
N CYS A 195 -9.78 16.64 11.77
CA CYS A 195 -10.18 15.47 11.01
C CYS A 195 -8.94 14.67 10.59
N GLU A 196 -8.80 13.47 11.14
CA GLU A 196 -7.70 12.58 10.77
C GLU A 196 -7.90 12.06 9.34
N ILE A 197 -6.83 12.07 8.55
CA ILE A 197 -6.81 11.39 7.25
C ILE A 197 -6.45 9.93 7.50
N GLU A 198 -7.35 9.02 7.15
CA GLU A 198 -7.15 7.58 7.37
C GLU A 198 -6.41 6.90 6.21
N ALA A 199 -6.55 7.45 5.00
CA ALA A 199 -5.93 6.93 3.79
C ALA A 199 -5.73 8.02 2.74
N LEU A 200 -4.82 7.75 1.82
CA LEU A 200 -4.49 8.60 0.68
C LEU A 200 -4.57 7.77 -0.61
N LEU A 201 -5.32 8.23 -1.59
CA LEU A 201 -5.56 7.57 -2.87
C LEU A 201 -5.15 8.49 -4.01
N ARG A 202 -4.67 7.93 -5.12
CA ARG A 202 -4.68 8.63 -6.40
C ARG A 202 -6.08 8.48 -7.04
N PRO A 203 -6.53 9.47 -7.82
CA PRO A 203 -7.68 9.30 -8.69
C PRO A 203 -7.50 8.09 -9.63
N LEU A 204 -8.59 7.36 -9.87
CA LEU A 204 -8.60 6.29 -10.87
C LEU A 204 -8.58 6.91 -12.28
N THR A 205 -7.86 6.26 -13.17
CA THR A 205 -7.82 6.57 -14.60
C THR A 205 -8.66 5.55 -15.37
N GLU A 206 -8.86 5.78 -16.67
CA GLU A 206 -9.60 4.83 -17.54
C GLU A 206 -8.98 3.42 -17.52
N SER A 207 -7.65 3.32 -17.45
CA SER A 207 -6.94 2.03 -17.37
C SER A 207 -7.22 1.27 -16.07
N ASP A 208 -7.60 1.96 -15.00
CA ASP A 208 -7.97 1.31 -13.74
C ASP A 208 -9.38 0.72 -13.77
N VAL A 209 -10.27 1.27 -14.59
CA VAL A 209 -11.68 0.88 -14.65
C VAL A 209 -11.91 -0.29 -15.62
N GLY A 210 -11.11 -0.39 -16.68
CA GLY A 210 -11.30 -1.34 -17.78
C GLY A 210 -10.44 -2.62 -17.76
N ALA A 211 -9.70 -2.91 -16.68
CA ALA A 211 -8.76 -4.05 -16.59
C ALA A 211 -9.30 -5.30 -15.86
#